data_AF-A0A838JHY6-F1
#
_entry.id   AF-A0A838JHY6-F1
#
_cell.length_a   1.000
_cell.length_b   1.000
_cell.length_c   1.000
_cell.angle_alpha   90.00
_cell.angle_beta   90.00
_cell.angle_gamma   90.00
#
_symmetry.space_group_name_H-M   'P 1'
#
loop_
_entity.id
_entity.type
_entity.pdbx_description
1 polymer ?
#
loop_
_entity_poly.entity_id
_entity_poly.type
_entity_poly.pdbx_seq_one_letter_code
_entity_poly.pdbx_strand_id
1 'polypeptide(L)'
;MLQDAISNESKQAKNIDPVWKPLRITRTLYSLWLIALLIFLFFMVKDQGLRASLSFIIVFPLIYGIFPIVTQLLQERYWNTIAQRRAQALYHPEALLSSVLSRPTSNESELQLPLYIQIRQGGRMRLLLIIFLFIMVIIGVVFGLVASASNRPFHPGPMLIVLGSIIGGVLILFMLTLFIQARYFAQTFDITEEGITTRYKFQQRSIRWDEVRVFARYTPQGWNAAATGNIYELTSEQTLVRWAQRPSFGVTMKSSRPEYD
;
A
#
# COMPACT_ATOMS: atom_id res chain seq x y z
N MET A 1 7.04 -9.87 -33.84
CA MET A 1 8.32 -10.27 -33.20
C MET A 1 8.70 -9.36 -32.03
N LEU A 2 9.13 -8.10 -32.24
CA LEU A 2 9.54 -7.22 -31.13
C LEU A 2 8.42 -6.99 -30.09
N GLN A 3 7.20 -6.74 -30.56
CA GLN A 3 6.04 -6.51 -29.68
C GLN A 3 5.65 -7.76 -28.87
N ASP A 4 5.82 -8.95 -29.47
CA ASP A 4 5.56 -10.22 -28.79
C ASP A 4 6.59 -10.48 -27.69
N ALA A 5 7.87 -10.19 -27.97
CA ALA A 5 8.96 -10.26 -27.00
C ALA A 5 8.71 -9.31 -25.81
N ILE A 6 8.39 -8.04 -26.07
CA ILE A 6 8.03 -7.07 -25.02
C ILE A 6 6.82 -7.54 -24.21
N SER A 7 5.82 -8.16 -24.86
CA SER A 7 4.65 -8.67 -24.16
C SER A 7 5.00 -9.82 -23.20
N ASN A 8 5.86 -10.75 -23.63
CA ASN A 8 6.33 -11.88 -22.82
C ASN A 8 7.21 -11.41 -21.66
N GLU A 9 8.14 -10.49 -21.92
CA GLU A 9 8.95 -9.85 -20.88
C GLU A 9 8.08 -9.12 -19.85
N SER A 10 7.03 -8.41 -20.29
CA SER A 10 6.11 -7.75 -19.35
C SER A 10 5.37 -8.76 -18.45
N LYS A 11 5.02 -9.95 -18.98
CA LYS A 11 4.38 -11.01 -18.20
C LYS A 11 5.36 -11.61 -17.19
N GLN A 12 6.61 -11.80 -17.59
CA GLN A 12 7.68 -12.27 -16.71
C GLN A 12 7.97 -11.24 -15.60
N ALA A 13 8.10 -9.96 -15.95
CA ALA A 13 8.26 -8.86 -15.00
C ALA A 13 7.11 -8.80 -13.97
N LYS A 14 5.87 -9.12 -14.38
CA LYS A 14 4.72 -9.22 -13.46
C LYS A 14 4.81 -10.39 -12.48
N ASN A 15 5.47 -11.48 -12.86
CA ASN A 15 5.64 -12.64 -11.99
C ASN A 15 6.76 -12.41 -10.95
N ILE A 16 7.82 -11.68 -11.34
CA ILE A 16 8.96 -11.37 -10.48
C ILE A 16 8.63 -10.26 -9.47
N ASP A 17 7.84 -9.25 -9.88
CA ASP A 17 7.53 -8.10 -9.04
C ASP A 17 6.54 -8.47 -7.92
N PRO A 18 6.94 -8.31 -6.63
CA PRO A 18 6.14 -8.76 -5.50
C PRO A 18 4.89 -7.93 -5.29
N VAL A 19 4.77 -6.77 -5.96
CA VAL A 19 3.62 -5.88 -5.83
C VAL A 19 2.35 -6.48 -6.43
N TRP A 20 2.45 -7.37 -7.41
CA TRP A 20 1.26 -7.95 -8.06
C TRP A 20 0.47 -8.91 -7.18
N LYS A 21 1.15 -9.68 -6.31
CA LYS A 21 0.47 -10.60 -5.37
C LYS A 21 -0.50 -9.88 -4.43
N PRO A 22 -0.09 -8.87 -3.64
CA PRO A 22 -1.00 -8.13 -2.78
C PRO A 22 -2.05 -7.36 -3.58
N LEU A 23 -1.73 -6.82 -4.77
CA LEU A 23 -2.73 -6.14 -5.60
C LEU A 23 -3.87 -7.08 -6.02
N ARG A 24 -3.56 -8.33 -6.41
CA ARG A 24 -4.62 -9.31 -6.76
C ARG A 24 -5.49 -9.62 -5.56
N ILE A 25 -4.88 -9.82 -4.38
CA ILE A 25 -5.60 -10.11 -3.14
C ILE A 25 -6.50 -8.93 -2.74
N THR A 26 -5.97 -7.70 -2.74
CA THR A 26 -6.76 -6.51 -2.39
C THR A 26 -7.90 -6.28 -3.36
N ARG A 27 -7.69 -6.50 -4.66
CA ARG A 27 -8.75 -6.43 -5.66
C ARG A 27 -9.87 -7.40 -5.36
N THR A 28 -9.57 -8.69 -5.13
CA THR A 28 -10.60 -9.69 -4.82
C THR A 28 -11.36 -9.32 -3.56
N LEU A 29 -10.67 -8.86 -2.51
CA LEU A 29 -11.31 -8.41 -1.27
C LEU A 29 -12.23 -7.20 -1.49
N TYR A 30 -11.80 -6.18 -2.24
CA TYR A 30 -12.64 -5.01 -2.53
C TYR A 30 -13.83 -5.35 -3.43
N SER A 31 -13.68 -6.28 -4.38
CA SER A 31 -14.81 -6.77 -5.18
C SER A 31 -15.84 -7.52 -4.33
N LEU A 32 -15.39 -8.41 -3.43
CA LEU A 32 -16.29 -9.11 -2.50
C LEU A 32 -16.99 -8.12 -1.56
N TRP A 33 -16.26 -7.12 -1.06
CA TRP A 33 -16.82 -6.04 -0.24
C TRP A 33 -17.91 -5.26 -0.98
N LEU A 34 -17.66 -4.87 -2.24
CA LEU A 34 -18.67 -4.18 -3.05
C LEU A 34 -19.91 -5.05 -3.25
N ILE A 35 -19.75 -6.34 -3.55
CA ILE A 35 -20.88 -7.27 -3.71
C ILE A 35 -21.71 -7.35 -2.43
N ALA A 36 -21.06 -7.53 -1.27
CA ALA A 36 -21.74 -7.57 0.01
C ALA A 36 -22.49 -6.26 0.30
N LEU A 37 -21.88 -5.12 -0.02
CA LEU A 37 -22.47 -3.79 0.12
C LEU A 37 -23.69 -3.61 -0.80
N LEU A 38 -23.63 -4.08 -2.05
CA LEU A 38 -24.75 -4.05 -2.99
C LEU A 38 -25.91 -4.93 -2.52
N ILE A 39 -25.63 -6.12 -2.00
CA ILE A 39 -26.64 -7.02 -1.41
C ILE A 39 -27.32 -6.33 -0.22
N PHE A 40 -26.52 -5.73 0.67
CA PHE A 40 -27.05 -4.97 1.82
C PHE A 40 -27.95 -3.82 1.38
N LEU A 41 -27.51 -3.01 0.41
CA LEU A 41 -28.29 -1.91 -0.14
C LEU A 41 -29.60 -2.40 -0.78
N PHE A 42 -29.57 -3.54 -1.48
CA PHE A 42 -30.76 -4.14 -2.07
C PHE A 42 -31.81 -4.48 -1.00
N PHE A 43 -31.42 -5.14 0.09
CA PHE A 43 -32.34 -5.45 1.19
C PHE A 43 -32.86 -4.18 1.86
N MET A 44 -31.99 -3.19 2.10
CA MET A 44 -32.40 -1.91 2.69
C MET A 44 -33.45 -1.18 1.85
N VAL A 45 -33.27 -1.13 0.53
CA VAL A 45 -34.21 -0.49 -0.39
C VAL A 45 -35.53 -1.28 -0.44
N LYS A 46 -35.46 -2.61 -0.46
CA LYS A 46 -36.63 -3.49 -0.49
C LYS A 46 -37.50 -3.34 0.75
N ASP A 47 -36.90 -3.28 1.94
CA ASP A 47 -37.65 -3.27 3.20
C ASP A 47 -38.20 -1.89 3.57
N GLN A 48 -37.54 -0.79 3.17
CA GLN A 48 -37.93 0.56 3.60
C GLN A 48 -38.63 1.41 2.50
N GLY A 49 -38.59 0.97 1.25
CA GLY A 49 -39.08 1.74 0.09
C GLY A 49 -38.23 2.99 -0.20
N LEU A 50 -38.34 3.60 -1.39
CA LEU A 50 -37.55 4.77 -1.78
C LEU A 50 -38.05 6.08 -1.12
N ARG A 51 -37.76 6.28 0.16
CA ARG A 51 -37.97 7.57 0.84
C ARG A 51 -36.81 8.53 0.57
N ALA A 52 -37.06 9.83 0.47
CA ALA A 52 -36.04 10.83 0.15
C ALA A 52 -34.86 10.88 1.15
N SER A 53 -35.04 10.42 2.39
CA SER A 53 -33.96 10.28 3.38
C SER A 53 -33.01 9.09 3.10
N LEU A 54 -33.41 8.13 2.28
CA LEU A 54 -32.59 6.96 1.92
C LEU A 54 -31.55 7.25 0.83
N SER A 55 -31.69 8.35 0.08
CA SER A 55 -30.72 8.71 -0.96
C SER A 55 -29.32 8.91 -0.37
N PHE A 56 -29.19 9.57 0.78
CA PHE A 56 -27.90 9.69 1.50
C PHE A 56 -27.37 8.33 1.98
N ILE A 57 -28.27 7.46 2.46
CA ILE A 57 -27.93 6.11 2.95
C ILE A 57 -27.48 5.21 1.80
N ILE A 58 -27.89 5.46 0.56
CA ILE A 58 -27.48 4.68 -0.62
C ILE A 58 -26.21 5.26 -1.25
N VAL A 59 -26.14 6.58 -1.41
CA VAL A 59 -25.01 7.24 -2.10
C VAL A 59 -23.71 7.09 -1.32
N PHE A 60 -23.73 7.25 0.01
CA PHE A 60 -22.49 7.20 0.79
C PHE A 60 -21.81 5.82 0.77
N PRO A 61 -22.54 4.70 1.00
CA PRO A 61 -21.96 3.36 0.86
C PRO A 61 -21.51 3.05 -0.56
N LEU A 62 -22.22 3.53 -1.59
CA LEU A 62 -21.77 3.35 -2.98
C LEU A 62 -20.45 4.05 -3.25
N ILE A 63 -20.30 5.31 -2.84
CA ILE A 63 -19.01 6.03 -2.94
C ILE A 63 -17.94 5.26 -2.18
N TYR A 64 -18.23 4.83 -0.95
CA TYR A 64 -17.30 4.06 -0.11
C TYR A 64 -16.91 2.70 -0.73
N GLY A 65 -17.82 2.03 -1.43
CA GLY A 65 -17.57 0.75 -2.10
C GLY A 65 -16.83 0.90 -3.43
N ILE A 66 -17.16 1.94 -4.22
CA ILE A 66 -16.58 2.17 -5.55
C ILE A 66 -15.17 2.77 -5.46
N PHE A 67 -14.97 3.73 -4.55
CA PHE A 67 -13.69 4.43 -4.37
C PHE A 67 -12.47 3.50 -4.22
N PRO A 68 -12.46 2.46 -3.34
CA PRO A 68 -11.31 1.56 -3.21
C PRO A 68 -11.05 0.75 -4.49
N ILE A 69 -12.07 0.41 -5.26
CA ILE A 69 -11.90 -0.28 -6.55
C ILE A 69 -11.27 0.65 -7.58
N VAL A 70 -11.75 1.90 -7.68
CA VAL A 70 -11.17 2.90 -8.59
C VAL A 70 -9.70 3.14 -8.26
N THR A 71 -9.37 3.35 -6.98
CA THR A 71 -7.97 3.55 -6.56
C THR A 71 -7.10 2.33 -6.84
N GLN A 72 -7.62 1.12 -6.65
CA GLN A 72 -6.95 -0.14 -7.00
C GLN A 72 -6.67 -0.24 -8.51
N LEU A 73 -7.64 0.09 -9.37
CA LEU A 73 -7.46 0.08 -10.83
C LEU A 73 -6.41 1.10 -11.28
N LEU A 74 -6.39 2.30 -10.67
CA LEU A 74 -5.37 3.30 -10.94
C LEU A 74 -3.97 2.82 -10.52
N GLN A 75 -3.86 2.13 -9.38
CA GLN A 75 -2.60 1.51 -8.95
C GLN A 75 -2.15 0.43 -9.92
N GLU A 76 -3.04 -0.47 -10.37
CA GLU A 76 -2.71 -1.49 -11.35
C GLU A 76 -2.23 -0.88 -12.68
N ARG A 77 -2.91 0.16 -13.17
CA ARG A 77 -2.48 0.90 -14.37
C ARG A 77 -1.08 1.49 -14.18
N TYR A 78 -0.84 2.15 -13.06
CA TYR A 78 0.48 2.70 -12.73
C TYR A 78 1.56 1.62 -12.76
N TRP A 79 1.35 0.50 -12.06
CA TRP A 79 2.34 -0.59 -12.01
C TRP A 79 2.52 -1.30 -13.36
N ASN A 80 1.46 -1.38 -14.18
CA ASN A 80 1.56 -1.89 -15.56
C ASN A 80 2.47 -0.99 -16.39
N THR A 81 2.32 0.33 -16.30
CA THR A 81 3.17 1.29 -17.01
C THR A 81 4.63 1.16 -16.59
N ILE A 82 4.90 1.01 -15.29
CA ILE A 82 6.27 0.77 -14.79
C ILE A 82 6.84 -0.55 -15.32
N ALA A 83 6.06 -1.63 -15.31
CA ALA A 83 6.50 -2.91 -15.85
C ALA A 83 6.80 -2.85 -17.36
N GLN A 84 6.01 -2.11 -18.13
CA GLN A 84 6.26 -1.88 -19.56
C GLN A 84 7.55 -1.08 -19.79
N ARG A 85 7.77 0.00 -19.04
CA ARG A 85 9.01 0.79 -19.12
C ARG A 85 10.25 -0.04 -18.78
N ARG A 86 10.13 -0.93 -17.80
CA ARG A 86 11.19 -1.89 -17.46
C ARG A 86 11.50 -2.85 -18.60
N ALA A 87 10.47 -3.45 -19.21
CA ALA A 87 10.67 -4.33 -20.36
C ALA A 87 11.32 -3.61 -21.54
N GLN A 88 10.96 -2.34 -21.79
CA GLN A 88 11.58 -1.53 -22.84
C GLN A 88 13.06 -1.21 -22.54
N ALA A 89 13.39 -0.95 -21.27
CA ALA A 89 14.75 -0.59 -20.87
C ALA A 89 15.76 -1.75 -20.96
N LEU A 90 15.29 -3.00 -20.99
CA LEU A 90 16.17 -4.14 -21.27
C LEU A 90 16.75 -4.08 -22.70
N TYR A 91 16.02 -3.47 -23.64
CA TYR A 91 16.45 -3.31 -25.03
C TYR A 91 17.05 -1.93 -25.31
N HIS A 92 16.57 -0.89 -24.61
CA HIS A 92 16.99 0.50 -24.76
C HIS A 92 17.36 1.08 -23.38
N PRO A 93 18.60 0.89 -22.91
CA PRO A 93 19.04 1.37 -21.59
C PRO A 93 18.77 2.87 -21.40
N GLU A 94 18.88 3.67 -22.47
CA GLU A 94 18.57 5.10 -22.49
C GLU A 94 17.11 5.45 -22.11
N ALA A 95 16.15 4.54 -22.31
CA ALA A 95 14.72 4.84 -22.11
C ALA A 95 14.29 4.91 -20.63
N LEU A 96 15.01 4.26 -19.71
CA LEU A 96 14.81 4.42 -18.26
C LEU A 96 15.81 5.38 -17.62
N LEU A 97 16.84 5.82 -18.36
CA LEU A 97 17.85 6.78 -17.90
C LEU A 97 17.35 8.24 -17.90
N SER A 98 16.04 8.50 -18.05
CA SER A 98 15.47 9.84 -18.17
C SER A 98 15.56 10.73 -16.92
N SER A 99 16.34 10.33 -15.91
CA SER A 99 16.99 11.27 -15.01
C SER A 99 18.42 10.79 -14.84
N VAL A 100 19.28 11.16 -15.78
CA VAL A 100 20.73 11.10 -15.66
C VAL A 100 21.07 11.45 -14.22
N LEU A 101 21.56 10.45 -13.49
CA LEU A 101 22.19 10.65 -12.19
C LEU A 101 23.14 11.82 -12.39
N SER A 102 22.83 12.97 -11.78
CA SER A 102 23.88 13.90 -11.38
C SER A 102 24.85 13.01 -10.62
N ARG A 103 25.96 12.65 -11.26
CA ARG A 103 27.03 11.83 -10.70
C ARG A 103 27.21 12.32 -9.27
N PRO A 104 27.03 11.49 -8.24
CA PRO A 104 27.13 11.95 -6.86
C PRO A 104 28.43 12.74 -6.76
N THR A 105 28.33 14.03 -6.44
CA THR A 105 29.49 14.88 -6.29
C THR A 105 30.36 14.21 -5.24
N SER A 106 31.58 13.89 -5.65
CA SER A 106 32.51 12.96 -5.02
C SER A 106 33.05 13.47 -3.68
N ASN A 107 32.18 13.63 -2.69
CA ASN A 107 32.57 13.41 -1.31
C ASN A 107 32.39 11.91 -1.03
N GLU A 108 33.15 11.10 -1.76
CA GLU A 108 33.36 9.66 -1.59
C GLU A 108 34.22 9.39 -0.34
N SER A 109 34.04 10.16 0.74
CA SER A 109 34.61 9.83 2.04
C SER A 109 33.84 8.63 2.59
N GLU A 110 34.20 7.46 2.05
CA GLU A 110 34.12 6.12 2.64
C GLU A 110 32.80 5.81 3.32
N LEU A 111 31.77 5.53 2.53
CA LEU A 111 30.68 4.70 3.02
C LEU A 111 31.29 3.32 3.32
N GLN A 112 31.70 3.09 4.57
CA GLN A 112 32.31 1.83 5.00
C GLN A 112 31.30 0.71 4.80
N LEU A 113 31.60 -0.20 3.87
CA LEU A 113 30.87 -1.44 3.67
C LEU A 113 31.39 -2.47 4.70
N PRO A 114 30.54 -3.40 5.19
CA PRO A 114 29.11 -3.56 4.88
C PRO A 114 28.24 -2.50 5.56
N LEU A 115 27.21 -2.03 4.84
CA LEU A 115 26.26 -1.05 5.35
C LEU A 115 24.89 -1.68 5.55
N TYR A 116 24.41 -1.61 6.80
CA TYR A 116 23.05 -1.99 7.16
C TYR A 116 22.14 -0.75 7.21
N ILE A 117 21.00 -0.78 6.52
CA ILE A 117 20.01 0.31 6.57
C ILE A 117 18.69 -0.27 7.00
N GLN A 118 18.13 0.22 8.10
CA GLN A 118 16.78 -0.14 8.55
C GLN A 118 15.84 1.04 8.37
N ILE A 119 14.94 0.94 7.40
CA ILE A 119 13.84 1.89 7.26
C ILE A 119 12.70 1.42 8.16
N ARG A 120 12.47 2.17 9.25
CA ARG A 120 11.35 1.95 10.17
C ARG A 120 10.30 3.03 9.97
N GLN A 121 9.02 2.66 10.11
CA GLN A 121 7.93 3.62 10.07
C GLN A 121 7.98 4.51 11.32
N GLY A 122 7.90 5.83 11.13
CA GLY A 122 7.83 6.79 12.22
C GLY A 122 6.57 6.63 13.08
N GLY A 123 6.62 7.11 14.33
CA GLY A 123 5.52 7.01 15.31
C GLY A 123 4.19 7.67 14.86
N ARG A 124 4.19 8.48 13.81
CA ARG A 124 3.00 9.16 13.27
C ARG A 124 1.88 8.21 12.86
N MET A 125 2.17 7.04 12.28
CA MET A 125 1.11 6.07 11.97
C MET A 125 0.46 5.50 13.22
N ARG A 126 1.25 5.28 14.29
CA ARG A 126 0.70 4.90 15.59
C ARG A 126 -0.18 6.01 16.17
N LEU A 127 0.23 7.27 16.01
CA LEU A 127 -0.57 8.42 16.43
C LEU A 127 -1.90 8.52 15.67
N LEU A 128 -1.88 8.40 14.34
CA LEU A 128 -3.10 8.42 13.52
C LEU A 128 -4.05 7.28 13.91
N LEU A 129 -3.51 6.10 14.22
CA LEU A 129 -4.30 4.99 14.73
C LEU A 129 -4.97 5.32 16.07
N ILE A 130 -4.22 5.89 17.01
CA ILE A 130 -4.76 6.30 18.31
C ILE A 130 -5.86 7.34 18.15
N ILE A 131 -5.63 8.36 17.31
CA ILE A 131 -6.63 9.41 17.02
C ILE A 131 -7.90 8.78 16.41
N PHE A 132 -7.75 7.88 15.44
CA PHE A 132 -8.88 7.22 14.81
C PHE A 132 -9.69 6.37 15.79
N LEU A 133 -9.02 5.56 16.63
CA LEU A 133 -9.68 4.79 17.68
C LEU A 133 -10.44 5.69 18.65
N PHE A 134 -9.84 6.82 19.04
CA PHE A 134 -10.46 7.78 19.93
C PHE A 134 -11.74 8.39 19.34
N ILE A 135 -11.71 8.81 18.07
CA ILE A 135 -12.89 9.31 17.35
C ILE A 135 -14.00 8.24 17.32
N MET A 136 -13.66 6.98 17.08
CA MET A 136 -14.65 5.89 17.04
C MET A 136 -15.29 5.62 18.40
N VAL A 137 -14.52 5.68 19.49
CA VAL A 137 -15.06 5.59 20.85
C VAL A 137 -16.04 6.74 21.12
N ILE A 138 -15.68 7.98 20.74
CA ILE A 138 -16.58 9.13 20.89
C ILE A 138 -17.88 8.90 20.11
N ILE A 139 -17.80 8.46 18.85
CA ILE A 139 -18.98 8.16 18.04
C ILE A 139 -19.85 7.10 18.74
N GLY A 140 -19.26 6.01 19.21
CA GLY A 140 -19.98 4.96 19.92
C GLY A 140 -20.68 5.47 21.19
N VAL A 141 -20.00 6.29 21.99
CA VAL A 141 -20.55 6.90 23.21
C VAL A 141 -21.70 7.85 22.87
N VAL A 142 -21.52 8.74 21.90
CA VAL A 142 -22.58 9.67 21.45
C VAL A 142 -23.81 8.89 20.97
N PHE A 143 -23.62 7.84 20.18
CA PHE A 143 -24.72 6.99 19.73
C PHE A 143 -25.42 6.28 20.89
N GLY A 144 -24.67 5.75 21.85
CA GLY A 144 -25.23 5.12 23.06
C GLY A 144 -26.05 6.10 23.91
N LEU A 145 -25.57 7.32 24.08
CA LEU A 145 -26.27 8.39 24.80
C LEU A 145 -27.55 8.82 24.08
N VAL A 146 -27.50 9.01 22.76
CA VAL A 146 -28.67 9.37 21.94
C VAL A 146 -29.72 8.26 21.97
N ALA A 147 -29.29 6.99 21.90
CA ALA A 147 -30.16 5.84 22.03
C ALA A 147 -30.86 5.80 23.41
N SER A 148 -30.12 6.08 24.48
CA SER A 148 -30.65 6.09 25.85
C SER A 148 -31.59 7.26 26.13
N ALA A 149 -31.42 8.40 25.44
CA ALA A 149 -32.24 9.60 25.63
C ALA A 149 -33.55 9.59 24.83
N SER A 150 -33.71 8.66 23.88
CA SER A 150 -34.90 8.56 23.04
C SER A 150 -36.04 7.83 23.77
N ASN A 151 -36.99 8.58 24.32
CA ASN A 151 -38.25 8.06 24.91
C ASN A 151 -39.28 7.53 23.87
N ARG A 152 -38.91 7.40 22.60
CA ARG A 152 -39.84 6.91 21.57
C ARG A 152 -39.97 5.39 21.62
N PRO A 153 -41.18 4.82 21.42
CA PRO A 153 -41.45 3.37 21.39
C PRO A 153 -40.91 2.67 20.14
N PHE A 154 -40.21 3.40 19.27
CA PHE A 154 -39.33 2.76 18.29
C PHE A 154 -38.33 1.95 19.12
N HIS A 155 -38.23 0.64 18.92
CA HIS A 155 -37.17 -0.14 19.54
C HIS A 155 -35.93 0.01 18.65
N PRO A 156 -35.03 0.99 18.87
CA PRO A 156 -33.82 1.10 18.07
C PRO A 156 -32.86 -0.05 18.37
N GLY A 157 -33.13 -0.89 19.39
CA GLY A 157 -32.28 -1.99 19.84
C GLY A 157 -31.70 -2.84 18.70
N PRO A 158 -32.51 -3.45 17.82
CA PRO A 158 -31.99 -4.26 16.72
C PRO A 158 -31.16 -3.44 15.72
N MET A 159 -31.61 -2.23 15.36
CA MET A 159 -30.91 -1.38 14.40
C MET A 159 -29.57 -0.85 14.97
N LEU A 160 -29.52 -0.53 16.26
CA LEU A 160 -28.31 -0.10 16.96
C LEU A 160 -27.33 -1.27 17.16
N ILE A 161 -27.85 -2.47 17.43
CA ILE A 161 -27.02 -3.68 17.50
C ILE A 161 -26.39 -3.95 16.12
N VAL A 162 -27.18 -3.87 15.05
CA VAL A 162 -26.68 -4.04 13.68
C VAL A 162 -25.66 -2.95 13.34
N LEU A 163 -25.95 -1.68 13.62
CA LEU A 163 -25.04 -0.57 13.35
C LEU A 163 -23.75 -0.68 14.17
N GLY A 164 -23.85 -1.01 15.46
CA GLY A 164 -22.71 -1.24 16.34
C GLY A 164 -21.86 -2.43 15.89
N SER A 165 -22.50 -3.50 15.40
CA SER A 165 -21.80 -4.65 14.84
C SER A 165 -21.05 -4.31 13.55
N ILE A 166 -21.65 -3.49 12.67
CA ILE A 166 -20.99 -2.99 11.45
C ILE A 166 -19.80 -2.11 11.82
N ILE A 167 -19.97 -1.15 12.73
CA ILE A 167 -18.88 -0.27 13.19
C ILE A 167 -17.76 -1.10 13.83
N GLY A 168 -18.10 -2.06 14.70
CA GLY A 168 -17.14 -2.97 15.32
C GLY A 168 -16.38 -3.81 14.29
N GLY A 169 -17.08 -4.35 13.29
CA GLY A 169 -16.46 -5.09 12.18
C GLY A 169 -15.50 -4.22 11.35
N VAL A 170 -15.91 -3.00 11.00
CA VAL A 170 -15.06 -2.02 10.31
C VAL A 170 -13.84 -1.66 11.15
N LEU A 171 -13.99 -1.51 12.47
CA LEU A 171 -12.90 -1.21 13.39
C LEU A 171 -11.88 -2.35 13.45
N ILE A 172 -12.34 -3.60 13.56
CA ILE A 172 -11.48 -4.79 13.54
C ILE A 172 -10.73 -4.87 12.20
N LEU A 173 -11.42 -4.70 11.07
CA LEU A 173 -10.80 -4.70 9.74
C LEU A 173 -9.77 -3.59 9.59
N PHE A 174 -10.07 -2.39 10.08
CA PHE A 174 -9.16 -1.25 10.04
C PHE A 174 -7.92 -1.48 10.91
N MET A 175 -8.11 -1.95 12.15
CA MET A 175 -7.02 -2.32 13.05
C MET A 175 -6.14 -3.42 12.45
N LEU A 176 -6.75 -4.46 11.87
CA LEU A 176 -6.03 -5.53 11.20
C LEU A 176 -5.23 -4.99 10.01
N THR A 177 -5.83 -4.13 9.19
CA THR A 177 -5.16 -3.50 8.05
C THR A 177 -3.95 -2.67 8.50
N LEU A 178 -4.09 -1.90 9.58
CA LEU A 178 -2.99 -1.11 10.12
C LEU A 178 -1.91 -1.96 10.78
N PHE A 179 -2.28 -3.04 11.49
CA PHE A 179 -1.34 -3.98 12.07
C PHE A 179 -0.52 -4.68 10.99
N ILE A 180 -1.20 -5.18 9.95
CA ILE A 180 -0.62 -5.70 8.72
C ILE A 180 0.36 -4.64 8.17
N GLN A 181 -0.13 -3.45 7.86
CA GLN A 181 0.68 -2.37 7.31
C GLN A 181 1.94 -2.09 8.16
N ALA A 182 1.79 -1.88 9.47
CA ALA A 182 2.90 -1.60 10.39
C ALA A 182 3.97 -2.71 10.36
N ARG A 183 3.57 -3.98 10.29
CA ARG A 183 4.49 -5.12 10.22
C ARG A 183 5.14 -5.25 8.84
N TYR A 184 4.43 -4.89 7.77
CA TYR A 184 4.90 -4.98 6.39
C TYR A 184 5.73 -3.77 5.92
N PHE A 185 5.86 -2.72 6.74
CA PHE A 185 6.59 -1.49 6.38
C PHE A 185 8.03 -1.41 6.89
N ALA A 186 8.48 -2.35 7.72
CA ALA A 186 9.91 -2.44 8.02
C ALA A 186 10.64 -2.98 6.80
N GLN A 187 11.60 -2.21 6.29
CA GLN A 187 12.47 -2.63 5.20
C GLN A 187 13.91 -2.54 5.68
N THR A 188 14.65 -3.64 5.54
CA THR A 188 16.07 -3.69 5.88
C THR A 188 16.88 -3.93 4.62
N PHE A 189 18.01 -3.24 4.51
CA PHE A 189 19.00 -3.39 3.45
C PHE A 189 20.30 -3.82 4.10
N ASP A 190 20.93 -4.83 3.51
CA ASP A 190 22.27 -5.27 3.80
C ASP A 190 23.07 -5.06 2.52
N ILE A 191 23.90 -4.03 2.50
CA ILE A 191 24.70 -3.62 1.34
C ILE A 191 26.13 -4.09 1.61
N THR A 192 26.63 -4.93 0.72
CA THR A 192 27.94 -5.57 0.82
C THR A 192 28.76 -5.26 -0.44
N GLU A 193 30.03 -5.65 -0.45
CA GLU A 193 30.87 -5.55 -1.65
C GLU A 193 30.39 -6.44 -2.80
N GLU A 194 29.66 -7.52 -2.50
CA GLU A 194 29.17 -8.45 -3.53
C GLU A 194 27.82 -8.05 -4.10
N GLY A 195 26.98 -7.38 -3.30
CA GLY A 195 25.62 -7.05 -3.70
C GLY A 195 24.79 -6.37 -2.64
N ILE A 196 23.48 -6.30 -2.91
CA ILE A 196 22.46 -5.79 -2.00
C ILE A 196 21.44 -6.88 -1.67
N THR A 197 21.21 -7.07 -0.37
CA THR A 197 20.13 -7.90 0.14
C THR A 197 19.08 -7.04 0.80
N THR A 198 17.82 -7.25 0.43
CA THR A 198 16.68 -6.56 1.03
C THR A 198 15.74 -7.55 1.67
N ARG A 199 15.25 -7.19 2.86
CA ARG A 199 14.16 -7.92 3.50
C ARG A 199 12.95 -6.99 3.57
N TYR A 200 11.92 -7.35 2.83
CA TYR A 200 10.68 -6.60 2.73
C TYR A 200 9.50 -7.57 2.68
N LYS A 201 8.49 -7.35 3.52
CA LYS A 201 7.28 -8.20 3.60
C LYS A 201 7.54 -9.71 3.72
N PHE A 202 8.45 -10.11 4.61
CA PHE A 202 8.91 -11.51 4.77
C PHE A 202 9.55 -12.12 3.52
N GLN A 203 9.85 -11.32 2.50
CA GLN A 203 10.62 -11.75 1.35
C GLN A 203 12.03 -11.20 1.50
N GLN A 204 13.00 -12.11 1.47
CA GLN A 204 14.40 -11.77 1.30
C GLN A 204 14.71 -11.84 -0.20
N ARG A 205 15.35 -10.79 -0.72
CA ARG A 205 15.78 -10.70 -2.11
C ARG A 205 17.18 -10.14 -2.17
N SER A 206 18.08 -10.85 -2.81
CA SER A 206 19.47 -10.44 -3.02
C SER A 206 19.73 -10.26 -4.50
N ILE A 207 20.49 -9.23 -4.85
CA ILE A 207 21.01 -9.01 -6.19
C ILE A 207 22.51 -8.73 -6.04
N ARG A 208 23.33 -9.50 -6.75
CA ARG A 208 24.77 -9.23 -6.84
C ARG A 208 25.02 -8.07 -7.79
N TRP A 209 26.09 -7.29 -7.57
CA TRP A 209 26.35 -6.11 -8.39
C TRP A 209 26.60 -6.44 -9.87
N ASP A 210 27.23 -7.58 -10.16
CA ASP A 210 27.47 -8.09 -11.52
C ASP A 210 26.19 -8.56 -12.24
N GLU A 211 25.13 -8.88 -11.49
CA GLU A 211 23.82 -9.25 -12.04
C GLU A 211 22.91 -8.05 -12.29
N VAL A 212 23.26 -6.85 -11.83
CA VAL A 212 22.44 -5.65 -12.02
C VAL A 212 22.43 -5.27 -13.49
N ARG A 213 21.25 -5.31 -14.10
CA ARG A 213 21.02 -4.86 -15.49
C ARG A 213 20.52 -3.43 -15.55
N VAL A 214 19.63 -3.08 -14.62
CA VAL A 214 18.94 -1.79 -14.64
C VAL A 214 18.89 -1.20 -13.25
N PHE A 215 19.33 0.06 -13.13
CA PHE A 215 19.03 0.92 -12.00
C PHE A 215 18.06 2.01 -12.45
N ALA A 216 16.92 2.10 -11.77
CA ALA A 216 15.88 3.07 -12.09
C ALA A 216 15.53 3.91 -10.86
N ARG A 217 15.32 5.20 -11.09
CA ARG A 217 14.74 6.12 -10.13
C ARG A 217 13.49 6.74 -10.74
N TYR A 218 12.40 6.74 -10.00
CA TYR A 218 11.17 7.38 -10.46
C TYR A 218 10.35 7.91 -9.30
N THR A 219 9.65 9.02 -9.56
CA THR A 219 8.72 9.60 -8.60
C THR A 219 7.33 9.03 -8.88
N PRO A 220 6.65 8.42 -7.89
CA PRO A 220 5.28 8.01 -8.04
C PRO A 220 4.40 9.23 -8.35
N GLN A 221 3.42 9.05 -9.22
CA GLN A 221 2.48 10.10 -9.61
C GLN A 221 1.14 9.92 -8.86
N GLY A 222 0.37 11.00 -8.72
CA GLY A 222 -0.94 10.99 -8.09
C GLY A 222 -0.92 10.90 -6.56
N TRP A 223 -1.95 10.31 -5.96
CA TRP A 223 -2.14 10.26 -4.50
C TRP A 223 -0.97 9.60 -3.74
N ASN A 224 -0.22 8.72 -4.38
CA ASN A 224 0.91 8.02 -3.77
C ASN A 224 2.22 8.84 -3.79
N ALA A 225 2.26 9.95 -4.55
CA ALA A 225 3.45 10.78 -4.72
C ALA A 225 3.96 11.34 -3.38
N ALA A 226 3.04 11.95 -2.62
CA ALA A 226 3.35 12.61 -1.35
C ALA A 226 3.77 11.61 -0.25
N ALA A 227 3.20 10.40 -0.27
CA ALA A 227 3.45 9.40 0.77
C ALA A 227 4.70 8.55 0.55
N THR A 228 5.06 8.32 -0.72
CA THR A 228 6.09 7.33 -1.07
C THR A 228 7.45 7.99 -1.34
N GLY A 229 7.47 9.23 -1.85
CA GLY A 229 8.71 9.89 -2.26
C GLY A 229 9.38 9.20 -3.45
N ASN A 230 10.68 9.44 -3.66
CA ASN A 230 11.41 8.87 -4.79
C ASN A 230 11.55 7.36 -4.61
N ILE A 231 11.18 6.59 -5.63
CA ILE A 231 11.37 5.15 -5.66
C ILE A 231 12.65 4.86 -6.42
N TYR A 232 13.46 3.97 -5.85
CA TYR A 232 14.68 3.44 -6.43
C TYR A 232 14.50 1.94 -6.64
N GLU A 233 15.02 1.44 -7.75
CA GLU A 233 14.84 0.07 -8.17
C GLU A 233 16.12 -0.45 -8.81
N LEU A 234 16.56 -1.62 -8.36
CA LEU A 234 17.60 -2.44 -8.97
C LEU A 234 16.94 -3.70 -9.54
N THR A 235 17.24 -4.01 -10.78
CA THR A 235 16.65 -5.15 -11.49
C THR A 235 17.76 -6.00 -12.12
N SER A 236 17.68 -7.30 -11.88
CA SER A 236 18.35 -8.35 -12.65
C SER A 236 17.31 -9.14 -13.48
N GLU A 237 17.75 -10.12 -14.26
CA GLU A 237 16.86 -10.97 -15.06
C GLU A 237 15.85 -11.75 -14.21
N GLN A 238 16.21 -12.08 -12.97
CA GLN A 238 15.41 -12.95 -12.09
C GLN A 238 14.87 -12.21 -10.86
N THR A 239 15.52 -11.13 -10.43
CA THR A 239 15.25 -10.50 -9.14
C THR A 239 15.07 -9.01 -9.28
N LEU A 240 14.18 -8.48 -8.45
CA LEU A 240 13.94 -7.04 -8.33
C LEU A 240 14.01 -6.61 -6.87
N VAL A 241 14.81 -5.59 -6.63
CA VAL A 241 14.99 -4.92 -5.35
C VAL A 241 14.50 -3.48 -5.49
N ARG A 242 13.54 -3.07 -4.66
CA ARG A 242 12.95 -1.73 -4.71
C ARG A 242 12.91 -1.09 -3.33
N TRP A 243 13.22 0.19 -3.26
CA TRP A 243 13.06 0.99 -2.06
C TRP A 243 12.50 2.37 -2.35
N ALA A 244 11.98 3.02 -1.32
CA ALA A 244 11.41 4.35 -1.43
C ALA A 244 12.09 5.28 -0.43
N GLN A 245 12.68 6.37 -0.92
CA GLN A 245 13.16 7.47 -0.11
C GLN A 245 11.97 8.33 0.26
N ARG A 246 11.43 8.11 1.46
CA ARG A 246 10.29 8.87 1.95
C ARG A 246 10.75 10.22 2.48
N PRO A 247 10.19 11.34 2.02
CA PRO A 247 10.46 12.64 2.61
C PRO A 247 9.97 12.62 4.06
N SER A 248 10.85 12.90 5.02
CA SER A 248 10.55 13.14 6.46
C SER A 248 10.14 11.97 7.37
N PHE A 249 10.17 10.71 6.94
CA PHE A 249 9.95 9.59 7.88
C PHE A 249 11.30 9.14 8.43
N GLY A 250 11.59 9.50 9.69
CA GLY A 250 12.84 9.17 10.41
C GLY A 250 13.49 7.87 9.97
N VAL A 251 14.37 7.98 8.96
CA VAL A 251 15.22 6.89 8.52
C VAL A 251 16.33 6.87 9.54
N THR A 252 16.24 5.96 10.51
CA THR A 252 17.37 5.71 11.39
C THR A 252 18.34 4.83 10.62
N MET A 253 19.36 5.46 10.02
CA MET A 253 20.51 4.71 9.53
C MET A 253 21.29 4.21 10.75
N LYS A 254 21.46 2.89 10.87
CA LYS A 254 22.31 2.29 11.89
C LYS A 254 23.42 1.56 11.16
N SER A 255 24.66 2.06 11.27
CA SER A 255 25.80 1.46 10.58
C SER A 255 26.24 0.11 11.16
N SER A 256 25.80 -0.25 12.38
CA SER A 256 26.14 -1.53 12.99
C SER A 256 25.04 -2.59 12.79
N ARG A 257 25.45 -3.78 12.37
CA ARG A 257 24.62 -4.99 12.39
C ARG A 257 24.26 -5.26 13.86
N PRO A 258 22.98 -5.52 14.21
CA PRO A 258 22.69 -6.01 15.55
C PRO A 258 23.44 -7.33 15.75
N GLU A 259 24.33 -7.39 16.74
CA GLU A 259 24.88 -8.65 17.24
C GLU A 259 23.70 -9.49 17.73
N TYR A 260 23.46 -10.60 17.04
CA TYR A 260 22.52 -11.62 17.51
C TYR A 260 23.38 -12.63 18.29
N ASP A 261 23.42 -12.46 19.61
CA ASP A 261 23.84 -13.51 20.54
C ASP A 261 22.83 -14.66 20.56
#